data_AF-A0A352LVR4-F1
#
_entry.id   AF-A0A352LVR4-F1
#
_cell.length_a   1.000
_cell.length_b   1.000
_cell.length_c   1.000
_cell.angle_alpha   90.00
_cell.angle_beta   90.00
_cell.angle_gamma   90.00
#
_symmetry.space_group_name_H-M   'P 1'
#
loop_
_entity.id
_entity.type
_entity.pdbx_description
1 polymer ?
#
loop_
_entity_poly.entity_id
_entity_poly.type
_entity_poly.pdbx_seq_one_letter_code
_entity_poly.pdbx_strand_id
1 'polypeptide(L)'
;MRSEPLRPKLQKYLTKRGLAVKFTKQLDLFIANSAHPSLQTERLEPKEFKIYSFRLDRKYRVIFIFKSASTVEIIDINSHYA
;
A
#
# COMPACT_ATOMS: atom_id res chain seq x y z
N MET A 1 -0.21 11.59 -8.20
CA MET A 1 0.78 10.63 -7.66
C MET A 1 0.81 9.40 -8.55
N ARG A 2 1.85 8.59 -8.55
CA ARG A 2 1.93 7.31 -9.28
C ARG A 2 2.67 6.26 -8.46
N SER A 3 2.41 4.99 -8.72
CA SER A 3 3.16 3.87 -8.13
C SER A 3 4.12 3.23 -9.13
N GLU A 4 5.29 2.82 -8.64
CA GLU A 4 6.15 1.92 -9.37
C GLU A 4 5.49 0.55 -9.61
N PRO A 5 5.90 -0.21 -10.65
CA PRO A 5 5.41 -1.55 -10.89
C PRO A 5 5.61 -2.45 -9.67
N LEU A 6 4.59 -3.24 -9.33
CA LEU A 6 4.68 -4.20 -8.24
C LEU A 6 5.76 -5.24 -8.53
N ARG A 7 6.60 -5.53 -7.53
CA ARG A 7 7.55 -6.65 -7.58
C ARG A 7 6.79 -7.97 -7.82
N PRO A 8 7.31 -8.91 -8.66
CA PRO A 8 6.61 -10.17 -8.97
C PRO A 8 6.18 -10.98 -7.75
N LYS A 9 6.97 -10.95 -6.67
CA LYS A 9 6.64 -11.59 -5.39
C LYS A 9 5.32 -11.06 -4.79
N LEU A 10 5.10 -9.76 -4.82
CA LEU A 10 3.90 -9.12 -4.28
C LEU A 10 2.69 -9.41 -5.17
N GLN A 11 2.86 -9.40 -6.49
CA GLN A 11 1.81 -9.83 -7.42
C GLN A 11 1.36 -11.26 -7.12
N LYS A 12 2.31 -12.19 -6.97
CA LYS A 12 2.02 -13.59 -6.61
C LYS A 12 1.34 -13.70 -5.24
N TYR A 13 1.74 -12.88 -4.27
CA TYR A 13 1.12 -12.84 -2.94
C TYR A 13 -0.35 -12.41 -3.00
N LEU A 14 -0.65 -11.35 -3.76
CA LEU A 14 -2.00 -10.83 -3.97
C LEU A 14 -2.89 -11.86 -4.67
N THR A 15 -2.41 -12.45 -5.77
CA THR A 15 -3.15 -13.47 -6.53
C THR A 15 -3.46 -14.69 -5.68
N LYS A 16 -2.46 -15.23 -4.96
CA LYS A 16 -2.65 -16.41 -4.08
C LYS A 16 -3.71 -16.19 -2.99
N ARG A 17 -3.99 -14.94 -2.61
CA ARG A 17 -4.94 -14.59 -1.55
C ARG A 17 -6.25 -13.96 -2.05
N GLY A 18 -6.45 -13.89 -3.37
CA GLY A 18 -7.63 -13.24 -3.95
C GLY A 18 -7.72 -11.74 -3.64
N LEU A 19 -6.58 -11.08 -3.42
CA LEU A 19 -6.51 -9.66 -3.05
C LEU A 19 -6.24 -8.73 -4.22
N ALA A 20 -5.94 -9.25 -5.41
CA ALA A 20 -5.52 -8.45 -6.57
C ALA A 20 -6.52 -7.35 -6.93
N VAL A 21 -7.82 -7.69 -7.02
CA VAL A 21 -8.88 -6.71 -7.37
C VAL A 21 -9.03 -5.64 -6.30
N LYS A 22 -9.01 -6.02 -5.01
CA LYS A 22 -9.05 -5.07 -3.89
C LYS A 22 -7.84 -4.15 -3.92
N PHE A 23 -6.67 -4.70 -4.24
CA PHE A 23 -5.42 -3.95 -4.29
C PHE A 23 -5.48 -2.88 -5.37
N THR A 24 -5.87 -3.22 -6.60
CA THR A 24 -6.02 -2.25 -7.68
C THR A 24 -6.98 -1.13 -7.27
N LYS A 25 -8.16 -1.46 -6.76
CA LYS A 25 -9.15 -0.48 -6.31
C LYS A 25 -8.60 0.49 -5.24
N GLN A 26 -7.90 -0.05 -4.24
CA GLN A 26 -7.35 0.79 -3.16
C GLN A 26 -6.13 1.59 -3.61
N LEU A 27 -5.32 1.05 -4.52
CA LEU A 27 -4.21 1.77 -5.13
C LEU A 27 -4.70 2.94 -5.98
N ASP A 28 -5.75 2.75 -6.78
CA ASP A 28 -6.38 3.81 -7.57
C ASP A 28 -6.93 4.92 -6.67
N LEU A 29 -7.62 4.54 -5.59
CA LEU A 29 -8.11 5.49 -4.59
C LEU A 29 -6.96 6.26 -3.92
N PHE A 30 -5.88 5.57 -3.56
CA PHE A 30 -4.70 6.19 -2.97
C PHE A 30 -4.00 7.16 -3.93
N ILE A 31 -3.87 6.79 -5.21
CA ILE A 31 -3.28 7.62 -6.26
C ILE A 31 -4.10 8.89 -6.47
N ALA A 32 -5.43 8.77 -6.48
CA ALA A 32 -6.35 9.88 -6.65
C ALA A 32 -6.44 10.78 -5.39
N ASN A 33 -6.50 10.17 -4.21
CA ASN A 33 -6.60 10.86 -2.93
C ASN A 33 -5.98 10.04 -1.79
N SER A 34 -4.69 10.23 -1.53
CA SER A 34 -3.98 9.54 -0.44
C SER A 34 -4.45 9.89 0.97
N ALA A 35 -5.18 10.99 1.15
CA ALA A 35 -5.76 11.40 2.42
C ALA A 35 -7.21 10.91 2.60
N HIS A 36 -7.71 10.06 1.70
CA HIS A 36 -9.07 9.55 1.80
C HIS A 36 -9.29 8.77 3.12
N PRO A 37 -10.33 9.07 3.92
CA PRO A 37 -10.49 8.51 5.26
C PRO A 37 -10.54 6.97 5.32
N SER A 38 -11.06 6.32 4.28
CA SER A 38 -11.13 4.85 4.22
C SER A 38 -9.77 4.16 4.10
N LEU A 39 -8.76 4.88 3.58
CA LEU A 39 -7.40 4.37 3.44
C LEU A 39 -6.70 4.30 4.80
N GLN A 40 -7.08 5.14 5.77
CA GLN A 40 -6.38 5.25 7.06
C GLN A 40 -4.86 5.28 6.88
N THR A 41 -4.42 6.15 5.96
CA THR A 41 -3.01 6.30 5.61
C THR A 41 -2.24 6.81 6.83
N GLU A 42 -1.18 6.11 7.21
CA GLU A 42 -0.41 6.43 8.41
C GLU A 42 1.09 6.23 8.17
N ARG A 43 1.91 7.03 8.88
CA ARG A 43 3.36 6.85 8.93
C ARG A 43 3.67 5.81 10.01
N LEU A 44 4.38 4.75 9.63
CA LEU A 44 4.77 3.69 10.55
C LEU A 44 5.91 4.16 11.45
N GLU A 45 5.92 3.65 12.68
CA GLU A 45 7.06 3.81 13.57
C GLU A 45 8.14 2.75 13.28
N PRO A 46 9.43 3.06 13.47
CA PRO A 46 9.98 4.38 13.80
C PRO A 46 9.86 5.39 12.64
N LYS A 47 9.36 6.59 12.95
CA LYS A 47 9.12 7.64 11.93
C LYS A 47 10.33 7.96 11.06
N GLU A 48 11.54 7.89 11.59
CA GLU A 48 12.79 8.20 10.87
C GLU A 48 12.96 7.42 9.56
N PHE A 49 12.41 6.21 9.46
CA PHE A 49 12.49 5.39 8.24
C PHE A 49 11.57 5.87 7.11
N LYS A 50 10.66 6.82 7.38
CA LYS A 50 9.72 7.36 6.37
C LYS A 50 8.97 6.25 5.62
N ILE A 51 8.54 5.25 6.37
CA ILE A 51 7.69 4.17 5.87
C ILE A 51 6.24 4.52 6.19
N TYR A 52 5.36 4.23 5.24
CA TYR A 52 3.94 4.53 5.34
C TYR A 52 3.13 3.29 5.05
N SER A 53 1.88 3.29 5.52
CA SER A 53 0.93 2.26 5.16
C SER A 53 -0.43 2.84 4.83
N PHE A 54 -1.19 2.14 4.00
CA PHE A 54 -2.61 2.37 3.82
C PHE A 54 -3.40 1.06 3.82
N ARG A 55 -4.70 1.16 4.07
CA ARG A 55 -5.61 0.03 4.19
C ARG A 55 -5.93 -0.57 2.82
N LEU A 56 -5.61 -1.86 2.69
CA LEU A 56 -6.10 -2.70 1.59
C LEU A 56 -7.52 -3.21 1.91
N ASP A 57 -7.70 -3.75 3.11
CA ASP A 57 -9.00 -4.06 3.70
C ASP A 57 -8.86 -4.10 5.23
N ARG A 58 -9.89 -4.56 5.95
CA ARG A 58 -9.83 -4.61 7.42
C ARG A 58 -8.70 -5.51 7.97
N LYS A 59 -8.22 -6.46 7.17
CA LYS A 59 -7.15 -7.41 7.56
C LYS A 59 -5.79 -7.01 7.00
N TYR A 60 -5.72 -6.43 5.81
CA TYR A 60 -4.45 -6.19 5.11
C TYR A 60 -4.10 -4.71 5.00
N ARG A 61 -2.81 -4.40 5.13
CA ARG A 61 -2.19 -3.11 4.84
C ARG A 61 -1.21 -3.22 3.69
N VAL A 62 -1.15 -2.19 2.87
CA VAL A 62 -0.09 -1.97 1.89
C VAL A 62 0.95 -1.08 2.53
N ILE A 63 2.22 -1.48 2.47
CA ILE A 63 3.36 -0.71 2.99
C ILE A 63 4.12 -0.11 1.81
N PHE A 64 4.42 1.18 1.90
CA PHE A 64 5.05 1.93 0.82
C PHE A 64 6.02 2.98 1.32
N ILE A 65 6.88 3.45 0.42
CA ILE A 65 7.79 4.57 0.61
C ILE A 65 7.64 5.58 -0.53
N PHE A 66 7.95 6.84 -0.26
CA PHE A 66 8.08 7.85 -1.30
C PHE A 66 9.47 7.76 -1.94
N LYS A 67 9.54 7.62 -3.26
CA LYS A 67 10.78 7.78 -4.06
C LYS A 67 11.02 9.23 -4.45
N SER A 68 9.93 9.99 -4.61
CA SER A 68 9.91 11.42 -4.89
C SER A 68 8.61 12.02 -4.36
N ALA A 69 8.40 13.32 -4.55
CA ALA A 69 7.16 13.98 -4.16
C ALA A 69 5.89 13.41 -4.85
N SER A 70 6.04 12.72 -5.99
CA SER A 70 4.92 12.23 -6.79
C SER A 70 4.95 10.73 -7.09
N THR A 71 6.02 10.02 -6.69
CA THR A 71 6.20 8.58 -6.93
C THR A 71 6.31 7.81 -5.62
N VAL A 72 5.53 6.72 -5.51
CA VAL A 72 5.63 5.76 -4.40
C VAL A 72 6.09 4.38 -4.88
N GLU A 73 6.81 3.66 -4.03
CA GLU A 73 7.13 2.25 -4.21
C GLU A 73 6.38 1.43 -3.17
N ILE A 74 5.62 0.42 -3.61
CA ILE A 74 5.03 -0.57 -2.70
C ILE A 74 6.10 -1.59 -2.35
N ILE A 75 6.46 -1.66 -1.06
CA ILE A 75 7.55 -2.52 -0.57
C ILE A 75 7.03 -3.80 0.07
N ASP A 76 5.81 -3.79 0.61
CA ASP A 76 5.22 -4.97 1.24
C ASP A 76 3.69 -4.92 1.33
N ILE A 77 3.07 -6.08 1.56
CA ILE A 77 1.63 -6.22 1.82
C ILE A 77 1.43 -7.22 2.96
N ASN A 78 1.00 -6.72 4.12
CA ASN A 78 0.96 -7.49 5.34
C ASN A 78 -0.45 -7.58 5.94
N SER A 79 -0.71 -8.71 6.60
CA SER A 79 -1.85 -8.89 7.49
C SER A 79 -1.57 -8.06 8.75
N HIS A 80 -2.44 -7.10 9.08
CA HIS A 80 -2.38 -6.29 10.31
C HIS A 80 -2.69 -7.11 11.58
N TYR A 81 -2.92 -8.41 11.43
CA TYR A 81 -3.02 -9.36 12.54
C TYR A 81 -1.97 -10.46 12.32
N ALA A 82 -1.00 -10.48 13.23
CA ALA A 82 -0.22 -11.67 13.57
C ALA A 82 -1.04 -12.53 14.53
#